data_AF-A0A6B3EYD5-F1
#
_entry.id   AF-A0A6B3EYD5-F1
#
_cell.length_a   1.000
_cell.length_b   1.000
_cell.length_c   1.000
_cell.angle_alpha   90.00
_cell.angle_beta   90.00
_cell.angle_gamma   90.00
#
_symmetry.space_group_name_H-M   'P 1'
#
loop_
_entity.id
_entity.type
_entity.pdbx_description
1 polymer ?
#
loop_
_entity_poly.entity_id
_entity_poly.type
_entity_poly.pdbx_seq_one_letter_code
_entity_poly.pdbx_strand_id
1 'polypeptide(L)' 'MKDFKSDQEVRWCPGCGDYAVLAAVQGFMPSLGLAKENIVFVSGIGCSSRFPYYMNTYGMHSIHGRAPAIATGLAS' A
#
# COMPACT_ATOMS: atom_id res chain seq x y z
N MET A 1 4.17 -12.88 -9.83
CA MET A 1 3.36 -12.70 -8.60
C MET A 1 4.12 -12.11 -7.41
N LYS A 2 5.47 -12.10 -7.36
CA LYS A 2 6.24 -11.54 -6.22
C LYS A 2 6.66 -10.07 -6.37
N ASP A 3 6.32 -9.40 -7.46
CA ASP A 3 6.98 -8.14 -7.85
C ASP A 3 6.63 -6.95 -6.93
N PHE A 4 5.43 -6.95 -6.35
CA PHE A 4 4.89 -5.87 -5.51
C PHE A 4 4.83 -6.19 -4.02
N LYS A 5 5.34 -7.34 -3.57
CA LYS A 5 5.37 -7.70 -2.16
C LYS A 5 6.67 -7.21 -1.52
N SER A 6 6.59 -6.51 -0.40
CA SER A 6 7.78 -6.11 0.37
C SER A 6 8.32 -7.25 1.23
N ASP A 7 9.49 -7.03 1.84
CA ASP A 7 10.11 -7.94 2.80
C ASP A 7 9.51 -7.84 4.21
N GLN A 8 8.60 -6.88 4.43
CA GLN A 8 8.00 -6.64 5.74
C GLN A 8 6.95 -7.68 6.09
N GLU A 9 7.00 -8.15 7.33
CA GLU A 9 5.99 -9.06 7.87
C GLU A 9 4.65 -8.34 8.09
N VAL A 10 3.57 -8.96 7.62
CA VAL A 10 2.21 -8.45 7.80
C VAL A 10 1.76 -8.69 9.23
N ARG A 11 1.42 -7.60 9.94
CA ARG A 11 1.09 -7.60 11.38
C ARG A 11 -0.41 -7.53 11.66
N TRP A 12 -1.25 -7.94 10.71
CA TRP A 12 -2.68 -8.02 10.93
C TRP A 12 -3.06 -9.29 11.68
N CYS A 13 -4.20 -9.27 12.36
CA CYS A 13 -4.69 -10.45 13.08
C CYS A 13 -4.99 -11.61 12.10
N PRO A 14 -4.80 -12.88 12.50
CA PRO A 14 -5.23 -14.01 11.69
C PRO A 14 -6.70 -13.90 11.28
N GLY A 15 -6.99 -14.08 9.99
CA GLY A 15 -8.34 -13.95 9.43
C GLY A 15 -8.79 -12.51 9.12
N CYS A 16 -7.93 -11.51 9.29
CA CYS A 16 -8.25 -10.13 8.92
C CYS A 16 -8.52 -9.99 7.40
N GLY A 17 -9.58 -9.26 7.03
CA GLY A 17 -9.94 -9.02 5.63
C GLY A 17 -8.90 -8.23 4.83
N ASP A 18 -8.04 -7.45 5.49
CA ASP A 18 -6.98 -6.66 4.83
C ASP A 18 -5.98 -7.57 4.08
N TYR A 19 -5.80 -8.82 4.50
CA TYR A 19 -5.01 -9.81 3.75
C TYR A 19 -5.55 -10.05 2.34
N ALA A 20 -6.87 -10.13 2.19
CA ALA A 20 -7.50 -10.34 0.89
C ALA A 20 -7.33 -9.11 -0.01
N VAL A 21 -7.49 -7.91 0.56
CA VAL A 21 -7.27 -6.65 -0.16
C VAL A 21 -5.81 -6.55 -0.63
N LEU A 22 -4.85 -6.83 0.26
CA LEU A 22 -3.42 -6.81 -0.08
C LEU A 22 -3.07 -7.80 -1.19
N ALA A 23 -3.55 -9.04 -1.09
CA ALA A 23 -3.30 -10.07 -2.10
C ALA A 23 -3.91 -9.71 -3.46
N ALA A 24 -5.13 -9.18 -3.47
CA ALA A 24 -5.81 -8.73 -4.68
C ALA A 24 -5.04 -7.58 -5.37
N VAL A 25 -4.65 -6.56 -4.60
CA VAL A 25 -3.87 -5.43 -5.13
C VAL A 25 -2.52 -5.92 -5.65
N GLN A 26 -1.73 -6.66 -4.86
CA GLN A 26 -0.43 -7.18 -5.29
C GLN A 26 -0.52 -8.09 -6.53
N GLY A 27 -1.61 -8.84 -6.68
CA GLY A 27 -1.88 -9.65 -7.87
C GLY A 27 -2.23 -8.83 -9.10
N PHE A 28 -2.94 -7.71 -8.92
CA PHE A 28 -3.36 -6.82 -10.00
C PHE A 28 -2.25 -5.87 -10.46
N MET A 29 -1.42 -5.33 -9.56
CA MET A 29 -0.41 -4.30 -9.87
C MET A 29 0.49 -4.63 -11.08
N PRO A 30 1.00 -5.87 -11.27
CA PRO A 30 1.80 -6.21 -12.45
C PRO A 30 1.09 -6.01 -13.79
N SER A 31 -0.25 -6.11 -13.83
CA SER A 31 -1.04 -5.94 -15.06
C SER A 31 -1.09 -4.51 -15.57
N LEU A 32 -0.74 -3.53 -14.73
CA LEU A 32 -0.71 -2.11 -15.10
C LEU A 32 0.52 -1.75 -15.96
N GLY A 33 1.56 -2.58 -15.99
CA GLY A 33 2.79 -2.32 -16.75
C GLY A 33 3.58 -1.08 -16.29
N LEU A 34 3.29 -0.57 -15.08
CA LEU A 34 3.96 0.59 -14.51
C LEU A 34 5.21 0.16 -13.72
N ALA A 35 6.28 0.94 -13.85
CA ALA A 35 7.47 0.79 -13.02
C ALA A 35 7.13 1.11 -11.55
N LYS A 36 7.75 0.38 -10.61
CA LYS A 36 7.39 0.44 -9.17
C LYS A 36 7.73 1.78 -8.55
N GLU A 37 8.78 2.42 -9.03
CA GLU A 37 9.22 3.77 -8.71
C GLU A 37 8.24 4.85 -9.16
N ASN A 38 7.32 4.54 -10.09
CA ASN A 38 6.25 5.44 -10.53
C ASN A 38 4.94 5.24 -9.77
N ILE A 39 4.95 4.43 -8.70
CA ILE A 39 3.77 4.11 -7.90
C ILE A 39 4.02 4.50 -6.46
N VAL A 40 3.02 5.13 -5.84
CA VAL A 40 3.06 5.54 -4.44
C VAL A 40 1.76 5.17 -3.73
N PHE A 41 1.85 4.47 -2.60
CA PHE A 41 0.71 4.23 -1.71
C PHE A 41 0.75 5.20 -0.53
N VAL A 42 -0.26 6.05 -0.42
CA VAL A 42 -0.41 7.00 0.69
C VAL A 42 -1.53 6.53 1.63
N SER A 43 -1.25 6.47 2.92
CA SER A 43 -2.17 5.94 3.95
C SER A 43 -2.19 6.81 5.20
N GLY A 44 -3.23 6.65 6.04
CA GLY A 44 -3.45 7.43 7.27
C GLY A 44 -2.91 6.70 8.50
N ILE A 45 -3.72 6.57 9.55
CA ILE A 45 -3.40 5.76 10.75
C ILE A 45 -4.54 4.77 11.00
N GLY A 46 -4.18 3.50 11.20
CA GLY A 46 -5.09 2.38 11.46
C GLY A 46 -4.48 1.05 11.01
N CYS A 47 -5.14 -0.08 11.28
CA CYS A 47 -4.68 -1.39 10.80
C CYS A 47 -4.49 -1.39 9.28
N SER A 48 -5.51 -0.96 8.55
CA SER A 48 -5.47 -0.82 7.09
C SER A 48 -4.37 0.13 6.62
N SER A 49 -4.01 1.14 7.40
CA SER A 49 -2.99 2.13 7.00
C SER A 49 -1.56 1.59 7.07
N ARG A 50 -1.35 0.36 7.54
CA ARG A 50 -0.06 -0.32 7.37
C ARG A 50 0.21 -0.77 5.94
N PHE A 51 -0.78 -0.67 5.05
CA PHE A 51 -0.72 -1.14 3.67
C PHE A 51 0.56 -0.75 2.91
N PRO A 52 1.05 0.51 2.94
CA PRO A 52 2.25 0.87 2.17
C PRO A 52 3.51 0.13 2.60
N TYR A 53 3.60 -0.33 3.86
CA TYR A 53 4.74 -1.14 4.30
C TYR A 53 4.79 -2.49 3.59
N TYR A 54 3.66 -2.98 3.09
CA TYR A 54 3.51 -4.30 2.46
C TYR A 54 3.64 -4.25 0.94
N MET A 55 3.86 -3.06 0.38
CA MET A 55 4.03 -2.82 -1.05
C MET A 55 5.48 -2.50 -1.37
N ASN A 56 6.04 -3.17 -2.39
CA ASN A 56 7.39 -2.90 -2.89
C ASN A 56 7.38 -1.71 -3.88
N THR A 57 7.01 -0.54 -3.40
CA THR A 57 6.92 0.72 -4.17
C THR A 57 7.31 1.89 -3.25
N TYR A 58 7.23 3.13 -3.73
CA TYR A 58 7.19 4.26 -2.79
C TYR A 58 5.93 4.17 -1.92
N GLY A 59 6.02 4.65 -0.69
CA GLY A 59 4.92 4.58 0.27
C GLY A 59 5.03 5.63 1.36
N MET A 60 3.87 6.15 1.78
CA MET A 60 3.79 7.12 2.87
C MET A 60 2.73 6.69 3.88
N HIS A 61 3.17 6.46 5.11
CA HIS A 61 2.30 6.26 6.27
C HIS A 61 2.19 7.61 7.00
N SER A 62 1.09 8.30 6.75
CA SER A 62 0.90 9.69 7.16
C SER A 62 0.12 9.80 8.47
N ILE A 63 -0.42 11.00 8.76
CA ILE A 63 -1.18 11.24 9.99
C ILE A 63 -2.67 10.89 9.82
N HIS A 64 -3.33 10.60 10.94
CA HIS A 64 -4.70 10.11 10.97
C HIS A 64 -5.64 11.05 10.20
N GLY A 65 -6.39 10.51 9.25
CA GLY A 65 -7.36 11.27 8.45
C GLY A 65 -6.76 12.29 7.47
N ARG A 66 -5.47 12.22 7.12
CA ARG A 66 -4.82 13.17 6.18
C ARG A 66 -4.20 12.54 4.93
N ALA A 67 -4.36 11.23 4.73
CA ALA A 67 -3.87 10.56 3.53
C ALA A 67 -4.35 11.23 2.22
N PRO A 68 -5.64 11.61 2.07
CA PRO A 68 -6.10 12.28 0.84
C PRO A 68 -5.47 13.66 0.63
N ALA A 69 -5.29 14.44 1.71
CA ALA A 69 -4.69 15.78 1.62
C ALA A 69 -3.24 15.70 1.12
N ILE A 70 -2.47 14.75 1.66
CA ILE A 70 -1.09 14.51 1.25
C ILE A 70 -1.02 13.93 -0.16
N ALA A 71 -1.87 12.96 -0.50
CA ALA A 71 -1.90 12.39 -1.84
C ALA A 71 -2.24 13.45 -2.90
N THR A 72 -3.13 14.39 -2.57
CA THR A 72 -3.47 15.51 -3.46
C THR A 72 -2.26 16.42 -3.69
N GLY A 73 -1.52 16.77 -2.64
CA GLY A 73 -0.30 17.59 -2.78
C GLY A 73 0.88 16.86 -3.44
N LEU A 74 0.87 15.53 -3.44
CA LEU A 74 1.86 14.73 -4.18
C LEU A 74 1.55 14.68 -5.69
N ALA A 75 0.27 14.70 -6.05
CA ALA A 75 -0.19 14.59 -7.43
C ALA A 75 -0.25 15.93 -8.18
N SER A 76 0.00 17.05 -7.47
CA SER A 76 -0.03 18.42 -8.03
C SER A 76 1.21 18.79 -8.81
#